data_AF-A0A3B5Z0T4-F1
#
_entry.id   AF-A0A3B5Z0T4-F1
#
_cell.length_a   1.000
_cell.length_b   1.000
_cell.length_c   1.000
_cell.angle_alpha   90.00
_cell.angle_beta   90.00
_cell.angle_gamma   90.00
#
_symmetry.space_group_name_H-M   'P 1'
#
loop_
_entity.id
_entity.type
_entity.pdbx_description
1 polymer ?
#
loop_
_entity_poly.entity_id
_entity_poly.type
_entity_poly.pdbx_seq_one_letter_code
_entity_poly.pdbx_strand_id
1 'polypeptide(L)'
;MDSEQHIELFQEETTQILNQKGIGGTGGEGRNLSVYLVVCCRDWSVSQTKAPLYKVEVALSNSDDPSLPLGAEPAGRVTLHRARNLETDMGGKTFVSLQSGWIVGIGGNPGSTIIFDTKSGRMIRGPNLVARKWSPVVAVVGDRVYALTSTPDYIQEPNFVPWFEVLDISKPDVTETAEGVLSLADTCTWTPLPYPLCFPRRLTRTDFRMPPRITVTSSVVVEPYILISVSRPYNSTYAFDTSSREWHEVEGEQLPFIGAAAPHGGGIFLAPSHKYGPNQSLPHPSLNVWKGWCY
;
A
#
# COMPACT_ATOMS: atom_id res chain seq x y z
N MET A 1 14.14 22.56 1.25
CA MET A 1 12.86 22.94 0.61
C MET A 1 11.84 21.96 1.12
N ASP A 2 10.97 22.48 1.98
CA ASP A 2 10.61 21.81 3.23
C ASP A 2 9.46 20.81 3.14
N SER A 3 9.61 19.72 3.89
CA SER A 3 8.56 18.71 4.13
C SER A 3 7.24 19.30 4.63
N GLU A 4 7.27 20.50 5.22
CA GLU A 4 6.08 21.23 5.68
C GLU A 4 5.20 21.73 4.53
N GLN A 5 5.79 22.21 3.42
CA GLN A 5 5.02 22.69 2.26
C GLN A 5 4.30 21.55 1.53
N HIS A 6 4.92 20.36 1.49
CA HIS A 6 4.25 19.17 0.97
C HIS A 6 3.07 18.76 1.86
N ILE A 7 3.20 18.85 3.18
CA ILE A 7 2.13 18.48 4.12
C ILE A 7 0.92 19.40 3.97
N GLU A 8 1.13 20.72 3.83
CA GLU A 8 0.04 21.69 3.60
C GLU A 8 -0.71 21.42 2.29
N LEU A 9 0.01 21.16 1.19
CA LEU A 9 -0.61 20.82 -0.10
C LEU A 9 -1.44 19.52 -0.01
N PHE A 10 -0.93 18.50 0.68
CA PHE A 10 -1.65 17.24 0.89
C PHE A 10 -2.88 17.42 1.80
N GLN A 11 -2.85 18.33 2.77
CA GLN A 11 -4.00 18.65 3.62
C GLN A 11 -5.15 19.25 2.80
N GLU A 12 -4.86 20.21 1.92
CA GLU A 12 -5.87 20.81 1.03
C GLU A 12 -6.49 19.76 0.10
N GLU A 13 -5.69 18.89 -0.51
CA GLU A 13 -6.17 17.82 -1.39
C GLU A 13 -7.02 16.77 -0.64
N THR A 14 -6.59 16.37 0.56
CA THR A 14 -7.35 15.41 1.39
C THR A 14 -8.70 16.01 1.81
N THR A 15 -8.72 17.31 2.14
CA THR A 15 -9.95 18.03 2.50
C THR A 15 -10.90 18.15 1.31
N GLN A 16 -10.39 18.39 0.09
CA GLN A 16 -11.20 18.40 -1.13
C GLN A 16 -11.77 17.00 -1.46
N ILE A 17 -10.97 15.94 -1.31
CA ILE A 17 -11.41 14.55 -1.55
C ILE A 17 -12.51 14.14 -0.56
N LEU A 18 -12.37 14.53 0.71
CA LEU A 18 -13.36 14.24 1.75
C LEU A 18 -14.66 15.05 1.56
N ASN A 19 -14.56 16.30 1.09
CA ASN A 19 -15.72 17.15 0.83
C ASN A 19 -16.48 16.79 -0.45
N GLN A 20 -15.86 16.09 -1.41
CA GLN A 20 -16.51 15.69 -2.67
C GLN A 20 -17.35 14.41 -2.58
N LYS A 21 -17.38 13.69 -1.45
CA LYS A 21 -18.09 12.40 -1.35
C LYS A 21 -19.14 12.36 -0.25
N GLY A 22 -20.41 12.38 -0.68
CA GLY A 22 -21.49 11.68 0.00
C GLY A 22 -21.13 10.20 0.13
N ILE A 23 -20.72 9.80 1.33
CA ILE A 23 -20.41 8.42 1.67
C ILE A 23 -21.74 7.65 1.70
N GLY A 24 -22.05 6.98 0.59
CA GLY A 24 -23.10 5.96 0.52
C GLY A 24 -22.74 4.76 1.37
N GLY A 25 -22.89 4.91 2.68
CA GLY A 25 -22.94 3.85 3.68
C GLY A 25 -24.16 4.14 4.55
N THR A 26 -25.22 3.39 4.33
CA THR A 26 -26.48 3.47 5.07
C THR A 26 -26.26 3.40 6.58
N GLY A 27 -26.72 4.42 7.29
CA GLY A 27 -27.15 4.36 8.69
C GLY A 27 -26.05 4.14 9.73
N GLY A 28 -25.53 5.22 10.31
CA GLY A 28 -24.76 5.17 11.55
C GLY A 28 -24.41 6.56 12.05
N GLU A 29 -25.01 6.94 13.17
CA GLU A 29 -24.81 8.17 13.94
C GLU A 29 -23.35 8.67 13.97
N GLY A 30 -23.15 9.97 13.74
CA GLY A 30 -21.99 10.79 14.12
C GLY A 30 -20.66 10.07 14.31
N ARG A 31 -20.06 9.53 13.24
CA ARG A 31 -18.73 8.92 13.32
C ARG A 31 -17.65 9.94 12.99
N ASN A 32 -16.82 10.26 13.98
CA ASN A 32 -15.51 10.86 13.74
C ASN A 32 -14.72 9.91 12.82
N LEU A 33 -14.43 10.35 11.60
CA LEU A 33 -13.63 9.58 10.65
C LEU A 33 -12.16 9.84 10.95
N SER A 34 -11.38 8.79 11.17
CA SER A 34 -9.92 8.90 11.37
C SER A 34 -9.18 8.24 10.21
N VAL A 35 -8.31 8.99 9.54
CA VAL A 35 -7.43 8.50 8.48
C VAL A 35 -5.99 8.53 8.97
N TYR A 36 -5.21 7.49 8.66
CA TYR A 36 -3.80 7.42 9.02
C TYR A 36 -2.93 7.57 7.78
N LEU A 37 -1.91 8.43 7.87
CA LEU A 37 -0.95 8.68 6.80
C LEU A 37 0.44 8.29 7.27
N VAL A 38 1.07 7.35 6.57
CA VAL A 38 2.47 6.97 6.82
C VAL A 38 3.36 7.62 5.77
N VAL A 39 4.31 8.44 6.23
CA VAL A 39 5.31 9.04 5.35
C VAL A 39 6.54 8.15 5.29
N CYS A 40 6.80 7.57 4.12
CA CYS A 40 7.94 6.70 3.88
C CYS A 40 8.74 7.15 2.66
N CYS A 41 10.06 7.11 2.78
CA CYS A 41 10.99 7.33 1.68
C CYS A 41 11.19 6.00 0.95
N ARG A 42 10.91 6.00 -0.35
CA ARG A 42 11.15 4.86 -1.25
C ARG A 42 12.61 4.78 -1.72
N ASP A 43 13.40 5.84 -1.53
CA ASP A 43 14.77 5.89 -2.00
C ASP A 43 15.70 5.04 -1.14
N TRP A 44 16.53 4.25 -1.82
CA TRP A 44 17.53 3.35 -1.24
C TRP A 44 18.70 4.05 -0.57
N SER A 45 18.96 5.31 -0.92
CA SER A 45 20.06 6.09 -0.38
C SER A 45 19.74 6.76 0.96
N VAL A 46 18.46 6.79 1.36
CA VAL A 46 18.03 7.46 2.59
C VAL A 46 17.84 6.41 3.68
N SER A 47 18.73 6.45 4.68
CA SER A 47 18.57 5.68 5.91
C SER A 47 17.44 6.27 6.77
N GLN A 48 16.20 5.97 6.39
CA GLN A 48 15.04 6.31 7.20
C GLN A 48 14.83 5.24 8.28
N THR A 49 15.16 5.57 9.52
CA THR A 49 14.95 4.70 10.70
C THR A 49 13.61 4.96 11.40
N LYS A 50 12.86 5.97 10.93
CA LYS A 50 11.57 6.37 11.46
C LYS A 50 10.64 6.80 10.35
N ALA A 51 9.47 6.17 10.23
CA ALA A 51 8.39 6.60 9.37
C ALA A 51 7.35 7.39 10.20
N PRO A 52 7.21 8.71 9.99
CA PRO A 52 6.17 9.49 10.67
C PRO A 52 4.78 8.97 10.32
N LEU A 53 3.98 8.72 11.34
CA LEU A 53 2.57 8.39 11.25
C LEU A 53 1.77 9.61 11.69
N TYR A 54 0.93 10.11 10.79
CA TYR A 54 -0.03 11.16 11.07
C TYR A 54 -1.43 10.56 11.19
N LYS A 55 -2.22 11.10 12.12
CA LYS A 55 -3.64 10.83 12.23
C LYS A 55 -4.39 12.09 11.83
N VAL A 56 -5.25 11.94 10.83
CA VAL A 56 -6.22 12.94 10.39
C VAL A 56 -7.53 12.58 11.06
N GLU A 57 -8.06 13.46 11.90
CA GLU A 57 -9.39 13.32 12.44
C GLU A 57 -10.33 14.28 11.71
N VAL A 58 -11.45 13.76 11.27
CA VAL A 58 -12.50 14.51 10.59
C VAL A 58 -13.71 14.49 11.51
N ALA A 59 -13.92 15.60 12.22
CA ALA A 59 -15.13 15.82 12.99
C ALA A 59 -16.20 16.32 12.03
N LEU A 60 -17.17 15.46 11.73
CA LEU A 60 -18.39 15.89 11.06
C LEU A 60 -19.21 16.68 12.08
N SER A 61 -19.35 17.98 11.87
CA SER A 61 -20.17 18.83 12.73
C SER A 61 -21.61 18.34 12.66
N ASN A 62 -22.18 17.95 13.80
CA ASN A 62 -23.59 17.62 13.89
C ASN A 62 -24.41 18.86 13.48
N SER A 63 -25.49 18.64 12.73
CA SER A 63 -26.40 19.67 12.20
C SER A 63 -27.12 20.52 13.26
N ASP A 64 -26.84 20.29 14.54
CA ASP A 64 -27.60 20.82 15.67
C ASP A 64 -26.86 21.97 16.37
N ASP A 65 -25.91 22.63 15.70
CA ASP A 65 -25.36 23.90 16.20
C ASP A 65 -26.36 25.04 15.91
N PRO A 66 -27.03 25.60 16.94
CA PRO A 66 -28.07 26.62 16.76
C PRO A 66 -27.52 27.96 16.26
N SER A 67 -26.19 28.06 16.05
CA SER A 67 -25.53 29.25 15.50
C SER A 67 -25.35 29.25 13.98
N LEU A 68 -25.66 28.14 13.28
CA LEU A 68 -25.52 28.05 11.82
C LEU A 68 -26.76 28.58 11.08
N PRO A 69 -26.59 29.39 10.01
CA PRO A 69 -27.71 29.83 9.18
C PRO A 69 -28.42 28.63 8.53
N LEU A 70 -29.75 28.70 8.47
CA LEU A 70 -30.59 27.68 7.82
C LEU A 70 -30.14 27.50 6.36
N GLY A 71 -29.46 26.39 6.04
CA GLY A 71 -28.93 26.08 4.71
C GLY A 71 -27.41 26.13 4.54
N ALA A 72 -26.63 26.35 5.61
CA ALA A 72 -25.17 26.20 5.57
C ALA A 72 -24.76 24.72 5.69
N GLU A 73 -24.01 24.20 4.73
CA GLU A 73 -23.37 22.88 4.82
C GLU A 73 -22.40 22.85 6.01
N PRO A 74 -22.46 21.84 6.90
CA PRO A 74 -21.55 21.75 8.04
C PRO A 74 -20.11 21.61 7.54
N ALA A 75 -19.28 22.64 7.79
CA ALA A 75 -17.84 22.52 7.58
C ALA A 75 -17.30 21.50 8.59
N GLY A 76 -16.89 20.32 8.12
CA GLY A 76 -16.20 19.36 8.94
C GLY A 76 -14.86 19.94 9.43
N ARG A 77 -14.59 19.86 10.74
CA ARG A 77 -13.30 20.27 11.27
C ARG A 77 -12.30 19.13 11.05
N VAL A 78 -11.29 19.38 10.23
CA VAL A 78 -10.19 18.43 9.98
C VAL A 78 -9.00 18.81 10.87
N THR A 79 -8.54 17.88 11.70
CA THR A 79 -7.35 18.04 12.55
C THR A 79 -6.29 17.02 12.17
N LEU A 80 -5.16 17.48 11.64
CA LEU A 80 -3.96 16.67 11.45
C LEU A 80 -3.07 16.78 12.69
N HIS A 81 -2.70 15.66 13.27
CA HIS A 81 -1.63 15.63 14.27
C HIS A 81 -0.72 14.44 14.04
N ARG A 82 0.55 14.60 14.42
CA ARG A 82 1.53 13.52 14.37
C ARG A 82 1.22 12.53 15.48
N ALA A 83 0.73 11.35 15.12
CA ALA A 83 0.35 10.31 16.07
C ALA A 83 1.57 9.60 16.65
N ARG A 84 2.53 9.23 15.79
CA ARG A 84 3.73 8.51 16.21
C ARG A 84 4.86 8.57 15.19
N ASN A 85 6.03 8.10 15.59
CA ASN A 85 7.05 7.62 14.66
C ASN A 85 7.06 6.10 14.71
N LEU A 86 6.79 5.47 13.58
CA LEU A 86 6.97 4.03 13.42
C LEU A 86 8.47 3.77 13.34
N GLU A 87 9.00 3.03 14.31
CA GLU A 87 10.39 2.60 14.23
C GLU A 87 10.53 1.61 13.08
N THR A 88 11.44 1.94 12.17
CA THR A 88 11.75 1.13 11.00
C THR A 88 13.23 0.80 11.03
N ASP A 89 13.60 -0.38 10.55
CA ASP A 89 14.99 -0.79 10.41
C ASP A 89 15.71 0.02 9.33
N MET A 90 15.08 0.26 8.15
CA MET A 90 15.57 1.15 7.08
C MET A 90 14.41 1.63 6.15
N GLY A 91 14.72 2.51 5.19
CA GLY A 91 13.81 2.95 4.12
C GLY A 91 13.37 1.81 3.18
N GLY A 92 12.56 2.14 2.17
CA GLY A 92 12.13 1.16 1.16
C GLY A 92 11.03 0.19 1.61
N LYS A 93 10.26 0.57 2.63
CA LYS A 93 9.05 -0.16 3.04
C LYS A 93 7.84 0.31 2.25
N THR A 94 6.93 -0.63 1.98
CA THR A 94 5.57 -0.33 1.50
C THR A 94 4.60 -0.56 2.63
N PHE A 95 3.69 0.40 2.86
CA PHE A 95 2.67 0.33 3.91
C PHE A 95 1.29 0.06 3.32
N VAL A 96 0.53 -0.80 3.99
CA VAL A 96 -0.87 -1.12 3.66
C VAL A 96 -1.74 -1.13 4.91
N SER A 97 -3.01 -0.80 4.76
CA SER A 97 -4.01 -0.88 5.83
C SER A 97 -4.84 -2.16 5.71
N LEU A 98 -5.12 -2.79 6.84
CA LEU A 98 -5.99 -3.95 6.97
C LEU A 98 -7.34 -3.58 7.56
N GLN A 99 -8.38 -4.36 7.25
CA GLN A 99 -9.72 -4.17 7.82
C GLN A 99 -9.74 -4.32 9.36
N SER A 100 -8.78 -5.06 9.92
CA SER A 100 -8.59 -5.22 11.37
C SER A 100 -8.27 -3.89 12.09
N GLY A 101 -7.88 -2.85 11.36
CA GLY A 101 -7.34 -1.60 11.89
C GLY A 101 -5.82 -1.59 12.00
N TRP A 102 -5.14 -2.58 11.43
CA TRP A 102 -3.68 -2.63 11.43
C TRP A 102 -3.09 -1.93 10.21
N ILE A 103 -1.96 -1.24 10.41
CA ILE A 103 -1.13 -0.70 9.35
C ILE A 103 0.15 -1.53 9.30
N VAL A 104 0.39 -2.18 8.17
CA VAL A 104 1.52 -3.12 8.01
C VAL A 104 2.55 -2.51 7.06
N GLY A 105 3.79 -2.36 7.52
CA GLY A 105 4.94 -1.93 6.72
C GLY A 105 5.84 -3.11 6.37
N ILE A 106 6.11 -3.33 5.09
CA ILE A 106 6.80 -4.52 4.56
C ILE A 106 7.96 -4.12 3.67
N GLY A 107 9.07 -4.85 3.78
CA GLY A 107 10.25 -4.68 2.93
C GLY A 107 11.37 -3.89 3.59
N GLY A 108 12.19 -3.26 2.76
CA GLY A 108 13.43 -2.61 3.19
C GLY A 108 14.55 -3.62 3.42
N ASN A 109 15.56 -3.23 4.19
CA ASN A 109 16.71 -4.07 4.57
C ASN A 109 16.85 -4.01 6.10
N PRO A 110 16.73 -5.12 6.85
CA PRO A 110 16.75 -6.53 6.45
C PRO A 110 15.46 -7.15 5.87
N GLY A 111 14.46 -6.39 5.43
CA GLY A 111 13.23 -6.98 4.87
C GLY A 111 12.20 -7.36 5.94
N SER A 112 12.11 -6.54 6.99
CA SER A 112 11.21 -6.79 8.12
C SER A 112 9.76 -6.40 7.85
N THR A 113 8.88 -6.99 8.65
CA THR A 113 7.47 -6.62 8.77
C THR A 113 7.27 -5.85 10.08
N ILE A 114 6.64 -4.69 10.00
CA ILE A 114 6.21 -3.92 11.17
C ILE A 114 4.70 -3.71 11.11
N ILE A 115 4.04 -3.78 12.24
CA ILE A 115 2.59 -3.63 12.34
C ILE A 115 2.32 -2.55 13.38
N PHE A 116 1.49 -1.58 13.01
CA PHE A 116 0.93 -0.62 13.94
C PHE A 116 -0.55 -0.92 14.14
N ASP A 117 -0.93 -1.26 15.36
CA ASP A 117 -2.32 -1.45 15.71
C ASP A 117 -2.94 -0.09 16.06
N THR A 118 -3.85 0.40 15.23
CA THR A 118 -4.49 1.71 15.44
C THR A 118 -5.39 1.75 16.67
N LYS A 119 -5.87 0.60 17.15
CA LYS A 119 -6.76 0.51 18.32
C LYS A 119 -5.99 0.65 19.63
N SER A 120 -4.92 -0.12 19.79
CA SER A 120 -4.05 -0.01 20.97
C SER A 120 -3.02 1.11 20.86
N GLY A 121 -2.77 1.60 19.64
CA GLY A 121 -1.71 2.55 19.34
C GLY A 121 -0.31 1.95 19.50
N ARG A 122 -0.16 0.62 19.60
CA ARG A 122 1.12 -0.06 19.85
C ARG A 122 1.74 -0.60 18.55
N MET A 123 3.07 -0.72 18.59
CA MET A 123 3.86 -1.38 17.54
C MET A 123 3.98 -2.86 17.85
N ILE A 124 3.81 -3.70 16.82
CA ILE A 124 3.97 -5.14 16.83
C ILE A 124 5.02 -5.49 15.78
N ARG A 125 6.05 -6.25 16.17
CA ARG A 125 7.06 -6.77 15.24
C ARG A 125 6.50 -7.99 14.51
N GLY A 126 6.58 -8.00 13.18
CA GLY A 126 6.22 -9.15 12.37
C GLY A 126 7.45 -9.97 11.95
N PRO A 127 7.24 -11.10 11.27
CA PRO A 127 8.32 -11.92 10.73
C PRO A 127 9.09 -11.17 9.62
N ASN A 128 10.34 -11.56 9.39
CA ASN A 128 11.08 -11.12 8.22
C ASN A 128 10.59 -11.86 6.96
N LEU A 129 10.62 -11.19 5.82
CA LEU A 129 10.43 -11.82 4.51
C LEU A 129 11.46 -12.93 4.29
N VAL A 130 11.12 -13.97 3.52
CA VAL A 130 12.09 -15.03 3.18
C VAL A 130 13.21 -14.46 2.31
N ALA A 131 12.87 -13.59 1.35
CA ALA A 131 13.82 -12.79 0.59
C ALA A 131 13.54 -11.29 0.76
N ARG A 132 14.60 -10.51 0.98
CA ARG A 132 14.47 -9.07 1.23
C ARG A 132 13.96 -8.40 -0.02
N LYS A 133 13.01 -7.48 0.13
CA LYS A 133 12.41 -6.74 -0.99
C LYS A 133 12.52 -5.25 -0.74
N TRP A 134 12.99 -4.53 -1.75
CA TRP A 134 13.03 -3.08 -1.73
C TRP A 134 11.76 -2.51 -2.37
N SER A 135 11.03 -1.68 -1.64
CA SER A 135 9.77 -1.06 -2.07
C SER A 135 8.83 -2.05 -2.77
N PRO A 136 8.51 -3.20 -2.14
CA PRO A 136 7.71 -4.23 -2.78
C PRO A 136 6.33 -3.70 -3.19
N VAL A 137 5.75 -4.30 -4.21
CA VAL A 137 4.32 -4.23 -4.44
C VAL A 137 3.64 -5.05 -3.35
N VAL A 138 2.78 -4.41 -2.56
CA VAL A 138 2.05 -5.06 -1.48
C VAL A 138 0.56 -5.04 -1.80
N ALA A 139 -0.08 -6.19 -1.65
CA ALA A 139 -1.51 -6.36 -1.85
C ALA A 139 -2.13 -7.03 -0.61
N VAL A 140 -3.37 -6.68 -0.32
CA VAL A 140 -4.16 -7.28 0.77
C VAL A 140 -5.39 -7.91 0.14
N VAL A 141 -5.63 -9.19 0.45
CA VAL A 141 -6.84 -9.93 0.06
C VAL A 141 -7.34 -10.65 1.31
N GLY A 142 -8.49 -10.23 1.84
CA GLY A 142 -8.94 -10.64 3.18
C GLY A 142 -7.87 -10.43 4.26
N ASP A 143 -7.58 -11.49 5.03
CA ASP A 143 -6.55 -11.51 6.09
C ASP A 143 -5.19 -12.00 5.59
N ARG A 144 -4.88 -11.81 4.30
CA ARG A 144 -3.59 -12.19 3.72
C ARG A 144 -2.91 -11.00 3.10
N VAL A 145 -1.62 -10.90 3.37
CA VAL A 145 -0.76 -9.84 2.85
C VAL A 145 0.26 -10.45 1.91
N TYR A 146 0.24 -9.99 0.66
CA TYR A 146 1.09 -10.47 -0.41
C TYR A 146 2.19 -9.45 -0.69
N ALA A 147 3.42 -9.92 -0.86
CA ALA A 147 4.57 -9.09 -1.16
C ALA A 147 5.26 -9.59 -2.43
N LEU A 148 5.24 -8.76 -3.48
CA LEU A 148 5.90 -9.00 -4.75
C LEU A 148 7.05 -8.02 -4.92
N THR A 149 8.21 -8.49 -5.38
CA THR A 149 9.28 -7.57 -5.78
C THR A 149 8.81 -6.66 -6.92
N SER A 150 9.04 -5.35 -6.79
CA SER A 150 8.74 -4.40 -7.86
C SER A 150 9.73 -4.52 -9.03
N THR A 151 10.96 -4.97 -8.76
CA THR A 151 12.06 -5.05 -9.71
C THR A 151 12.91 -6.28 -9.38
N PRO A 152 12.63 -7.46 -9.98
CA PRO A 152 13.38 -8.68 -9.67
C PRO A 152 14.87 -8.54 -9.97
N ASP A 153 15.69 -8.95 -9.00
CA ASP A 153 17.12 -9.18 -9.16
C ASP A 153 17.38 -10.67 -9.39
N TYR A 154 18.42 -11.00 -10.17
CA TYR A 154 18.78 -12.35 -10.60
C TYR A 154 20.18 -12.78 -10.15
N ILE A 155 20.88 -11.93 -9.42
CA ILE A 155 22.25 -12.15 -8.98
C ILE A 155 22.29 -12.18 -7.45
N GLN A 156 21.66 -11.21 -6.79
CA GLN A 156 21.77 -11.07 -5.35
C GLN A 156 20.61 -10.30 -4.71
N GLU A 157 20.53 -10.43 -3.39
CA GLU A 157 19.64 -9.66 -2.53
C GLU A 157 20.01 -8.15 -2.48
N PRO A 158 19.03 -7.25 -2.27
CA PRO A 158 17.59 -7.48 -2.16
C PRO A 158 16.91 -7.70 -3.53
N ASN A 159 15.62 -8.05 -3.51
CA ASN A 159 14.77 -8.35 -4.67
C ASN A 159 15.09 -9.67 -5.38
N PHE A 160 15.82 -10.56 -4.70
CA PHE A 160 16.13 -11.89 -5.20
C PHE A 160 14.98 -12.88 -4.91
N VAL A 161 15.14 -14.13 -5.33
CA VAL A 161 14.14 -15.18 -5.11
C VAL A 161 14.03 -15.56 -3.63
N PRO A 162 12.83 -15.87 -3.10
CA PRO A 162 11.54 -15.84 -3.79
C PRO A 162 11.02 -14.42 -4.07
N TRP A 163 10.56 -14.19 -5.30
CA TRP A 163 10.07 -12.88 -5.73
C TRP A 163 8.67 -12.54 -5.24
N PHE A 164 7.85 -13.55 -4.93
CA PHE A 164 6.48 -13.40 -4.46
C PHE A 164 6.24 -14.26 -3.22
N GLU A 165 5.64 -13.66 -2.20
CA GLU A 165 5.42 -14.30 -0.90
C GLU A 165 4.08 -13.84 -0.29
N VAL A 166 3.54 -14.62 0.64
CA VAL A 166 2.33 -14.29 1.39
C VAL A 166 2.53 -14.49 2.88
N LEU A 167 1.96 -13.58 3.67
CA LEU A 167 1.78 -13.69 5.11
C LEU A 167 0.29 -13.84 5.40
N ASP A 168 -0.09 -14.94 6.04
CA ASP A 168 -1.46 -15.17 6.51
C ASP A 168 -1.58 -14.69 7.96
N ILE A 169 -2.48 -13.74 8.20
CA ILE A 169 -2.75 -13.14 9.50
C ILE A 169 -4.20 -13.35 9.94
N SER A 170 -4.87 -14.38 9.42
CA SER A 170 -6.26 -14.73 9.78
C SER A 170 -6.44 -15.12 11.25
N LYS A 171 -5.40 -15.62 11.90
CA LYS A 171 -5.37 -15.94 13.33
C LYS A 171 -4.10 -15.37 13.93
N PRO A 172 -4.00 -14.04 14.04
CA PRO A 172 -2.78 -13.42 14.50
C PRO A 172 -2.65 -13.68 15.99
N ASP A 173 -1.60 -14.39 16.37
CA ASP A 173 -1.23 -14.55 17.77
C ASP A 173 -0.14 -13.52 18.09
N VAL A 174 -0.42 -12.64 19.06
CA VAL A 174 0.49 -11.55 19.44
C VAL A 174 1.02 -11.87 20.83
N THR A 175 2.33 -12.05 20.91
CA THR A 175 3.05 -12.31 22.16
C THR A 175 3.72 -11.03 22.65
N GLU A 176 3.81 -10.87 23.97
CA GLU A 176 4.54 -9.78 24.61
C GLU A 176 5.75 -10.37 25.35
N THR A 177 6.95 -9.87 25.05
CA THR A 177 8.16 -10.28 25.75
C THR A 177 8.22 -9.66 27.15
N ALA A 178 9.12 -10.16 28.00
CA ALA A 178 9.33 -9.60 29.34
C ALA A 178 9.74 -8.10 29.30
N GLU A 179 10.32 -7.65 28.19
CA GLU A 179 10.70 -6.27 27.92
C GLU A 179 9.56 -5.40 27.35
N GLY A 180 8.32 -5.93 27.28
CA GLY A 180 7.14 -5.20 26.80
C GLY A 180 7.08 -5.02 25.28
N VAL A 181 7.90 -5.78 24.53
CA VAL A 181 7.91 -5.77 23.06
C VAL A 181 6.84 -6.71 22.54
N LEU A 182 5.94 -6.19 21.71
CA LEU A 182 4.95 -7.02 21.02
C LEU A 182 5.54 -7.61 19.73
N SER A 183 5.28 -8.89 19.51
CA SER A 183 5.63 -9.60 18.29
C SER A 183 4.50 -10.52 17.84
N LEU A 184 4.35 -10.72 16.54
CA LEU A 184 3.59 -11.87 16.04
C LEU A 184 4.31 -13.15 16.45
N ALA A 185 3.54 -14.18 16.79
CA ALA A 185 4.06 -15.49 17.13
C ALA A 185 4.85 -16.08 15.95
N ASP A 186 5.83 -16.94 16.27
CA ASP A 186 6.72 -17.59 15.29
C ASP A 186 5.96 -18.50 14.30
N THR A 187 4.68 -18.79 14.54
CA THR A 187 3.79 -19.49 13.63
C THR A 187 3.36 -18.64 12.43
N CYS A 188 3.37 -17.31 12.58
CA CYS A 188 3.08 -16.36 11.51
C CYS A 188 4.36 -16.13 10.69
N THR A 189 4.48 -16.80 9.55
CA THR A 189 5.67 -16.72 8.70
C THR A 189 5.32 -16.38 7.26
N TRP A 190 6.27 -15.75 6.56
CA TRP A 190 6.16 -15.53 5.12
C TRP A 190 6.35 -16.85 4.39
N THR A 191 5.42 -17.15 3.48
CA THR A 191 5.46 -18.35 2.66
C THR A 191 5.72 -17.97 1.19
N PRO A 192 6.73 -18.56 0.53
CA PRO A 192 6.97 -18.35 -0.89
C PRO A 192 5.78 -18.80 -1.75
N LEU A 193 5.49 -18.02 -2.79
CA LEU A 193 4.46 -18.33 -3.78
C LEU A 193 5.06 -18.48 -5.19
N PRO A 194 4.31 -19.04 -6.14
CA PRO A 194 4.68 -19.01 -7.54
C PRO A 194 4.96 -17.58 -8.01
N TYR A 195 6.03 -17.38 -8.78
CA TYR A 195 6.39 -16.07 -9.31
C TYR A 195 5.57 -15.75 -10.58
N PRO A 196 5.38 -14.46 -10.91
CA PRO A 196 4.71 -14.06 -12.14
C PRO A 196 5.34 -14.69 -13.38
N LEU A 197 4.52 -15.07 -14.37
CA LEU A 197 4.99 -15.70 -15.61
C LEU A 197 5.99 -14.83 -16.38
N CYS A 198 5.91 -13.50 -16.24
CA CYS A 198 6.86 -12.56 -16.83
C CYS A 198 8.24 -12.55 -16.17
N PHE A 199 8.46 -13.23 -15.03
CA PHE A 199 9.77 -13.27 -14.36
C PHE A 199 10.53 -14.54 -14.77
N PRO A 200 11.55 -14.46 -15.63
CA PRO A 200 12.25 -15.63 -16.14
C PRO A 200 13.00 -16.37 -15.03
N ARG A 201 12.59 -17.60 -14.76
CA ARG A 201 13.21 -18.47 -13.75
C ARG A 201 14.64 -18.91 -14.12
N ARG A 202 14.91 -19.04 -15.42
CA ARG A 202 16.20 -19.53 -15.95
C ARG A 202 16.72 -18.53 -16.96
N LEU A 203 17.81 -17.88 -16.61
CA LEU A 203 18.55 -17.03 -17.52
C LEU A 203 19.44 -17.89 -18.43
N THR A 204 19.50 -17.57 -19.71
CA THR A 204 20.55 -18.14 -20.57
C THR A 204 21.91 -17.59 -20.15
N ARG A 205 23.01 -18.19 -20.63
CA ARG A 205 24.36 -17.63 -20.37
C ARG A 205 24.49 -16.18 -20.83
N THR A 206 23.78 -15.80 -21.88
CA THR A 206 23.75 -14.43 -22.40
C THR A 206 22.96 -13.52 -21.48
N ASP A 207 21.76 -13.94 -21.06
CA ASP A 207 20.92 -13.16 -20.15
C ASP A 207 21.55 -13.02 -18.77
N PHE A 208 22.38 -13.96 -18.33
CA PHE A 208 23.11 -13.80 -17.07
C PHE A 208 24.07 -12.60 -17.10
N ARG A 209 24.68 -12.29 -18.26
CA ARG A 209 25.55 -11.11 -18.42
C ARG A 209 24.75 -9.81 -18.46
N MET A 210 23.50 -9.88 -18.92
CA MET A 210 22.60 -8.74 -19.00
C MET A 210 21.19 -9.17 -18.61
N PRO A 211 20.91 -9.29 -17.29
CA PRO A 211 19.62 -9.77 -16.82
C PRO A 211 18.47 -8.89 -17.30
N PRO A 212 17.29 -9.48 -17.50
CA PRO A 212 16.12 -8.74 -17.96
C PRO A 212 15.72 -7.70 -16.92
N ARG A 213 15.57 -6.45 -17.36
CA ARG A 213 15.09 -5.35 -16.52
C ARG A 213 13.57 -5.31 -16.57
N ILE A 214 12.94 -5.96 -15.60
CA ILE A 214 11.49 -5.97 -15.46
C ILE A 214 11.13 -5.09 -14.27
N THR A 215 10.13 -4.23 -14.45
CA THR A 215 9.58 -3.40 -13.38
C THR A 215 8.07 -3.57 -13.35
N VAL A 216 7.49 -3.87 -12.20
CA VAL A 216 6.04 -3.79 -12.01
C VAL A 216 5.65 -2.31 -12.02
N THR A 217 4.88 -1.90 -13.02
CA THR A 217 4.47 -0.50 -13.19
C THR A 217 3.19 -0.20 -12.46
N SER A 218 2.30 -1.19 -12.36
CA SER A 218 0.91 -0.97 -11.94
C SER A 218 0.41 -2.18 -11.18
N SER A 219 -0.39 -1.97 -10.14
CA SER A 219 -1.04 -3.07 -9.42
C SER A 219 -2.43 -2.70 -8.92
N VAL A 220 -3.33 -3.68 -8.88
CA VAL A 220 -4.66 -3.55 -8.29
C VAL A 220 -5.15 -4.89 -7.76
N VAL A 221 -5.92 -4.85 -6.69
CA VAL A 221 -6.63 -6.02 -6.17
C VAL A 221 -8.07 -5.97 -6.67
N VAL A 222 -8.46 -6.96 -7.46
CA VAL A 222 -9.83 -7.20 -7.89
C VAL A 222 -10.19 -8.60 -7.41
N GLU A 223 -10.63 -8.71 -6.15
CA GLU A 223 -10.78 -10.02 -5.48
C GLU A 223 -11.59 -11.02 -6.33
N PRO A 224 -11.10 -12.26 -6.49
CA PRO A 224 -9.96 -12.88 -5.79
C PRO A 224 -8.59 -12.67 -6.45
N TYR A 225 -8.47 -11.76 -7.41
CA TYR A 225 -7.26 -11.57 -8.22
C TYR A 225 -6.39 -10.41 -7.74
N ILE A 226 -5.08 -10.61 -7.82
CA ILE A 226 -4.09 -9.53 -7.76
C ILE A 226 -3.56 -9.32 -9.18
N LEU A 227 -3.85 -8.15 -9.76
CA LEU A 227 -3.41 -7.81 -11.11
C LEU A 227 -2.15 -6.95 -11.04
N ILE A 228 -1.21 -7.23 -11.93
CA ILE A 228 -0.02 -6.41 -12.13
C ILE A 228 0.19 -6.16 -13.62
N SER A 229 0.69 -4.98 -13.96
CA SER A 229 1.29 -4.73 -15.27
C SER A 229 2.78 -4.51 -15.10
N VAL A 230 3.55 -4.99 -16.07
CA VAL A 230 5.01 -4.87 -16.09
C VAL A 230 5.48 -4.00 -17.25
N SER A 231 6.59 -3.30 -17.04
CA SER A 231 7.25 -2.48 -18.05
C SER A 231 7.67 -3.31 -19.27
N ARG A 232 7.97 -2.61 -20.37
CA ARG A 232 8.50 -3.21 -21.61
C ARG A 232 9.64 -4.21 -21.31
N PRO A 233 9.73 -5.33 -22.06
CA PRO A 233 9.06 -5.56 -23.36
C PRO A 233 7.67 -6.20 -23.28
N TYR A 234 7.25 -6.70 -22.11
CA TYR A 234 6.15 -7.65 -22.06
C TYR A 234 4.76 -7.03 -22.23
N ASN A 235 4.56 -5.73 -21.99
CA ASN A 235 3.31 -4.97 -22.26
C ASN A 235 1.98 -5.67 -21.89
N SER A 236 2.02 -6.66 -21.01
CA SER A 236 0.86 -7.47 -20.61
C SER A 236 0.51 -7.22 -19.15
N THR A 237 -0.74 -7.54 -18.84
CA THR A 237 -1.25 -7.61 -17.48
C THR A 237 -1.28 -9.07 -17.05
N TYR A 238 -0.86 -9.35 -15.82
CA TYR A 238 -0.85 -10.67 -15.22
C TYR A 238 -1.75 -10.67 -13.99
N ALA A 239 -2.57 -11.70 -13.85
CA ALA A 239 -3.45 -11.89 -12.71
C ALA A 239 -2.98 -13.09 -11.89
N PHE A 240 -2.79 -12.89 -10.59
CA PHE A 240 -2.62 -13.98 -9.63
C PHE A 240 -3.97 -14.32 -9.03
N ASP A 241 -4.44 -15.54 -9.24
CA ASP A 241 -5.63 -16.08 -8.59
C ASP A 241 -5.27 -16.52 -7.18
N THR A 242 -5.81 -15.85 -6.16
CA THR A 242 -5.49 -16.18 -4.75
C THR A 242 -6.08 -17.50 -4.27
N SER A 243 -7.08 -18.05 -4.99
CA SER A 243 -7.74 -19.32 -4.67
C SER A 243 -6.94 -20.50 -5.23
N SER A 244 -6.62 -20.48 -6.53
CA SER A 244 -5.83 -21.53 -7.17
C SER A 244 -4.32 -21.40 -6.90
N ARG A 245 -3.87 -20.19 -6.52
CA ARG A 245 -2.46 -19.80 -6.36
C ARG A 245 -1.67 -19.87 -7.67
N GLU A 246 -2.32 -19.58 -8.79
CA GLU A 246 -1.71 -19.59 -10.11
C GLU A 246 -1.66 -18.18 -10.72
N TRP A 247 -0.67 -17.97 -11.60
CA TRP A 247 -0.57 -16.78 -12.41
C TRP A 247 -1.13 -17.06 -13.80
N HIS A 248 -1.91 -16.11 -14.30
CA HIS A 248 -2.47 -16.11 -15.64
C HIS A 248 -2.09 -14.81 -16.35
N GLU A 249 -1.78 -14.89 -17.64
CA GLU A 249 -1.71 -13.70 -18.47
C GLU A 249 -3.14 -13.29 -18.83
N VAL A 250 -3.45 -12.01 -18.64
CA VAL A 250 -4.74 -11.44 -19.05
C VAL A 250 -4.54 -10.88 -20.45
N GLU A 251 -5.25 -11.43 -21.43
CA GLU A 251 -5.24 -10.89 -22.79
C GLU A 251 -5.71 -9.44 -22.77
N GLY A 252 -4.90 -8.53 -23.33
CA GLY A 252 -5.25 -7.12 -23.42
C GLY A 252 -4.07 -6.17 -23.17
N GLU A 253 -4.41 -4.91 -22.93
CA GLU A 253 -3.45 -3.86 -22.67
C GLU A 253 -3.01 -3.81 -21.20
N GLN A 254 -1.98 -3.02 -20.92
CA GLN A 254 -1.57 -2.69 -19.55
C GLN A 254 -2.69 -1.96 -18.81
N LEU A 255 -2.66 -2.05 -17.48
CA LEU A 255 -3.49 -1.23 -16.62
C LEU A 255 -3.26 0.27 -16.92
N PRO A 256 -4.32 1.10 -16.99
CA PRO A 256 -4.24 2.47 -17.51
C PRO A 256 -3.70 3.50 -16.49
N PHE A 257 -2.82 3.07 -15.58
CA PHE A 257 -2.27 3.89 -14.50
C PHE A 257 -0.89 3.36 -14.08
N ILE A 258 -0.15 4.14 -13.28
CA ILE A 258 1.13 3.75 -12.69
C ILE A 258 0.99 3.77 -11.16
N GLY A 259 1.55 2.78 -10.49
CA GLY A 259 1.43 2.59 -9.05
C GLY A 259 0.29 1.66 -8.64
N ALA A 260 -0.13 1.74 -7.39
CA ALA A 260 -1.20 0.90 -6.85
C ALA A 260 -2.55 1.61 -6.95
N ALA A 261 -3.61 0.89 -7.32
CA ALA A 261 -4.98 1.36 -7.25
C ALA A 261 -5.70 0.82 -6.01
N ALA A 262 -6.52 1.66 -5.38
CA ALA A 262 -7.31 1.32 -4.20
C ALA A 262 -8.80 1.16 -4.56
N PRO A 263 -9.50 0.14 -4.02
CA PRO A 263 -10.93 -0.02 -4.25
C PRO A 263 -11.74 1.10 -3.58
N HIS A 264 -12.82 1.54 -4.24
CA HIS A 264 -13.68 2.65 -3.82
C HIS A 264 -15.16 2.27 -3.69
N GLY A 265 -15.47 0.98 -3.90
CA GLY A 265 -16.83 0.42 -3.87
C GLY A 265 -17.51 0.43 -5.24
N GLY A 266 -18.49 -0.47 -5.43
CA GLY A 266 -19.27 -0.55 -6.67
C GLY A 266 -18.43 -0.85 -7.93
N GLY A 267 -17.34 -1.61 -7.77
CA GLY A 267 -16.39 -1.88 -8.85
C GLY A 267 -15.52 -0.69 -9.25
N ILE A 268 -15.51 0.40 -8.48
CA ILE A 268 -14.70 1.59 -8.77
C ILE A 268 -13.34 1.49 -8.08
N PHE A 269 -12.29 1.92 -8.77
CA PHE A 269 -10.92 2.01 -8.26
C PHE A 269 -10.37 3.42 -8.43
N LEU A 270 -9.61 3.87 -7.44
CA LEU A 270 -8.86 5.12 -7.49
C LEU A 270 -7.40 4.80 -7.74
N ALA A 271 -6.82 5.43 -8.76
CA ALA A 271 -5.44 5.21 -9.14
C ALA A 271 -4.70 6.52 -9.45
N PRO A 272 -3.36 6.56 -9.27
CA PRO A 272 -2.56 7.69 -9.72
C PRO A 272 -2.65 7.85 -11.24
N SER A 273 -2.84 9.08 -11.71
CA SER A 273 -2.90 9.36 -13.15
C SER A 273 -1.55 9.18 -13.83
N HIS A 274 -1.55 8.58 -15.03
CA HIS A 274 -0.39 8.39 -15.90
C HIS A 274 0.29 9.70 -16.34
N LYS A 275 -0.38 10.86 -16.19
CA LYS A 275 0.09 12.14 -16.77
C LYS A 275 1.29 12.79 -16.07
N TYR A 276 1.77 12.27 -14.94
CA TYR A 276 2.84 12.94 -14.17
C TYR A 276 3.93 11.96 -13.74
N GLY A 277 4.92 11.77 -14.61
CA GLY A 277 6.23 11.24 -14.23
C GLY A 277 7.11 12.31 -13.57
N PRO A 278 8.22 11.94 -12.90
CA PRO A 278 8.98 12.80 -12.00
C PRO A 278 9.72 13.99 -12.64
N ASN A 279 9.56 14.25 -13.94
CA ASN A 279 10.36 15.24 -14.69
C ASN A 279 9.54 16.41 -15.28
N GLN A 280 8.30 16.63 -14.85
CA GLN A 280 7.58 17.85 -15.24
C GLN A 280 7.01 18.55 -14.00
N SER A 281 7.48 19.78 -13.81
CA SER A 281 6.95 20.74 -12.84
C SER A 281 5.42 20.78 -12.88
N LEU A 282 4.82 20.72 -11.69
CA LEU A 282 3.38 20.82 -11.38
C LEU A 282 2.60 21.73 -12.34
N PRO A 283 1.41 21.28 -12.77
CA PRO A 283 0.24 21.57 -11.95
C PRO A 283 -0.64 20.33 -11.68
N HIS A 284 -1.00 20.16 -10.41
CA HIS A 284 -1.98 19.23 -9.82
C HIS A 284 -1.85 17.72 -10.10
N PRO A 285 -1.65 16.86 -9.07
CA PRO A 285 -1.90 15.43 -9.20
C PRO A 285 -3.40 15.17 -9.38
N SER A 286 -3.82 14.88 -10.61
CA SER A 286 -5.19 14.43 -10.86
C SER A 286 -5.36 12.96 -10.42
N LEU A 287 -6.25 12.68 -9.47
CA LEU A 287 -6.70 11.33 -9.17
C LEU A 287 -7.69 10.89 -10.27
N ASN A 288 -7.47 9.75 -10.93
CA ASN A 288 -8.44 9.25 -11.89
C ASN A 288 -9.34 8.20 -11.23
N VAL A 289 -10.64 8.35 -11.41
CA VAL A 289 -11.67 7.41 -10.97
C VAL A 289 -11.98 6.47 -12.14
N TRP A 290 -11.78 5.17 -11.95
CA TRP A 290 -12.05 4.15 -12.98
C TRP A 290 -13.09 3.14 -12.50
N LYS A 291 -13.99 2.71 -13.40
CA LYS A 291 -14.87 1.57 -13.18
C LYS A 291 -14.19 0.32 -13.72
N GLY A 292 -13.95 -0.66 -12.83
CA GLY A 292 -13.54 -2.00 -13.20
C GLY A 292 -14.65 -2.72 -13.94
N TRP A 293 -14.26 -3.54 -14.91
CA TRP A 293 -15.15 -4.46 -15.61
C TRP A 293 -15.30 -5.73 -14.77
N CYS A 294 -16.54 -6.18 -14.56
CA CYS A 294 -16.81 -7.50 -14.01
C CYS A 294 -16.63 -8.53 -15.14
N TYR A 295 -15.83 -9.56 -14.90
CA TYR A 295 -15.98 -10.84 -15.57
C TYR A 295 -16.92 -11.72 -14.76
#